data_AF-A0A317FTN2-F1
#
_entry.id   AF-A0A317FTN2-F1
#
_cell.length_a   1.000
_cell.length_b   1.000
_cell.length_c   1.000
_cell.angle_alpha   90.00
_cell.angle_beta   90.00
_cell.angle_gamma   90.00
#
_symmetry.space_group_name_H-M   'P 1'
#
loop_
_entity.id
_entity.type
_entity.pdbx_description
1 polymer ?
#
loop_
_entity_poly.entity_id
_entity_poly.type
_entity_poly.pdbx_seq_one_letter_code
_entity_poly.pdbx_strand_id
1 'polypeptide(L)' 'MNINDTKLRFILLRGPLGWGIPTAILFQLIMHLTGEQDFFDGIISSLIIFPLVGILFGYFMWHSKHKKN' A
#
# COMPACT_ATOMS: atom_id res chain seq x y z
N MET A 1 -16.99 11.65 16.64
CA MET A 1 -16.15 10.76 15.80
C MET A 1 -14.82 10.58 16.51
N ASN A 2 -14.40 9.36 16.82
CA ASN A 2 -13.23 9.10 17.67
C ASN A 2 -11.94 9.43 16.89
N ILE A 3 -10.94 10.04 17.54
CA ILE A 3 -9.66 10.39 16.91
C ILE A 3 -8.95 9.14 16.37
N ASN A 4 -9.15 8.00 17.04
CA ASN A 4 -8.63 6.70 16.62
C ASN A 4 -9.24 6.22 15.30
N ASP A 5 -10.53 6.48 15.07
CA ASP A 5 -11.21 6.12 13.81
C ASP A 5 -10.63 6.92 12.64
N THR A 6 -10.37 8.22 12.86
CA THR A 6 -9.76 9.09 11.86
C THR A 6 -8.34 8.66 11.51
N LYS A 7 -7.55 8.28 12.51
CA LYS A 7 -6.18 7.76 12.32
C LYS A 7 -6.18 6.45 11.54
N LEU A 8 -6.96 5.47 11.97
CA LEU A 8 -7.02 4.15 11.34
C LEU A 8 -7.54 4.26 9.90
N ARG A 9 -8.59 5.08 9.68
CA ARG A 9 -9.12 5.39 8.35
C ARG A 9 -8.07 6.04 7.45
N PHE A 10 -7.29 6.99 7.97
CA PHE A 10 -6.20 7.61 7.20
C PHE A 10 -5.15 6.59 6.79
N ILE A 11 -4.69 5.76 7.74
CA ILE A 11 -3.66 4.74 7.50
C ILE A 11 -4.13 3.75 6.43
N LEU A 12 -5.36 3.24 6.53
CA LEU A 12 -5.89 2.27 5.57
C LEU A 12 -6.16 2.87 4.18
N LEU A 13 -6.70 4.09 4.11
CA LEU A 13 -7.01 4.74 2.83
C LEU A 13 -5.74 5.21 2.11
N ARG A 14 -4.78 5.80 2.82
CA ARG A 14 -3.58 6.37 2.21
C ARG A 14 -2.44 5.37 2.06
N GLY A 15 -2.42 4.34 2.91
CA GLY A 15 -1.43 3.27 2.87
C GLY A 15 -1.83 2.14 1.90
N PRO A 16 -2.49 1.07 2.37
CA PRO A 16 -2.88 -0.06 1.53
C PRO A 16 -3.66 0.31 0.26
N LEU A 17 -4.73 1.12 0.38
CA LEU A 17 -5.60 1.42 -0.76
C LEU A 17 -4.99 2.44 -1.72
N GLY A 18 -4.34 3.48 -1.19
CA GLY A 18 -3.76 4.57 -1.97
C GLY A 18 -2.35 4.30 -2.50
N TRP A 19 -1.63 3.35 -1.92
CA TRP A 19 -0.25 3.02 -2.30
C TRP A 19 -0.07 1.51 -2.54
N GLY A 20 -0.44 0.66 -1.58
CA GLY A 20 -0.20 -0.79 -1.66
C GLY A 20 -0.82 -1.49 -2.88
N ILE A 21 -2.11 -1.30 -3.13
CA ILE A 21 -2.80 -1.92 -4.29
C ILE A 21 -2.26 -1.38 -5.62
N PRO A 22 -2.17 -0.06 -5.86
CA PRO A 22 -1.55 0.48 -7.07
C PRO A 22 -0.13 -0.03 -7.30
N THR A 23 0.70 -0.12 -6.26
CA THR A 23 2.07 -0.63 -6.36
C THR A 23 2.10 -2.12 -6.67
N ALA A 24 1.20 -2.93 -6.12
CA ALA A 24 1.09 -4.35 -6.48
C ALA A 24 0.79 -4.54 -7.98
N ILE A 25 -0.17 -3.79 -8.50
CA ILE A 25 -0.55 -3.85 -9.93
C ILE A 25 0.61 -3.36 -10.80
N LEU A 26 1.25 -2.25 -10.43
CA LEU A 26 2.38 -1.71 -11.17
C LEU A 26 3.59 -2.66 -11.17
N PHE A 27 3.88 -3.28 -10.03
CA PHE A 27 4.96 -4.26 -9.90
C PHE A 27 4.72 -5.46 -10.82
N GLN A 28 3.50 -6.01 -10.80
CA GLN A 28 3.13 -7.12 -11.67
C GLN A 28 3.18 -6.75 -13.16
N LEU A 29 2.77 -5.53 -13.50
CA LEU A 29 2.90 -5.02 -14.86
C LEU A 29 4.37 -4.93 -15.30
N ILE A 30 5.27 -4.47 -14.43
CA ILE A 30 6.71 -4.40 -14.73
C ILE A 30 7.29 -5.80 -14.91
N MET A 31 6.96 -6.76 -14.02
CA MET A 31 7.44 -8.14 -14.13
C MET A 31 6.97 -8.81 -15.42
N HIS A 32 5.73 -8.55 -15.82
CA HIS A 32 5.20 -9.03 -17.10
C HIS A 32 5.91 -8.41 -18.30
N LEU A 33 6.14 -7.09 -18.29
CA LEU A 33 6.78 -6.38 -19.40
C LEU A 33 8.28 -6.68 -19.54
N THR A 34 8.94 -7.08 -18.45
CA THR A 34 10.36 -7.47 -18.44
C THR A 34 10.59 -8.94 -18.79
N GLY A 35 9.51 -9.71 -18.96
CA GLY A 35 9.56 -11.12 -19.33
C GLY A 35 9.99 -12.04 -18.19
N GLU A 36 9.97 -11.57 -16.94
CA GLU A 36 10.34 -12.40 -15.79
C GLU A 36 9.22 -13.37 -15.38
N GLN A 37 7.95 -12.95 -15.48
CA GLN A 37 6.78 -13.74 -15.04
C GLN A 37 5.51 -13.36 -15.84
N ASP A 38 4.53 -14.26 -15.93
CA ASP A 38 3.20 -13.89 -16.42
C ASP A 38 2.52 -12.93 -15.42
N PHE A 39 1.69 -12.00 -15.90
CA PHE A 39 1.09 -10.95 -15.05
C PHE A 39 0.30 -11.47 -13.83
N PHE A 40 -0.29 -12.66 -13.95
CA PHE A 40 -1.04 -13.28 -12.86
C PHE A 40 -0.17 -14.13 -11.94
N ASP A 41 1.06 -14.45 -12.34
CA ASP A 41 2.00 -15.18 -11.51
C ASP A 41 2.48 -14.28 -10.37
N GLY A 42 2.16 -14.69 -9.15
CA GLY A 42 2.50 -13.92 -7.95
C GLY A 42 1.59 -12.71 -7.67
N ILE A 43 0.52 -12.48 -8.44
CA ILE A 43 -0.41 -11.34 -8.19
C ILE A 43 -1.04 -11.41 -6.80
N ILE A 44 -1.34 -12.63 -6.31
CA ILE A 44 -1.85 -12.87 -4.97
C ILE A 44 -0.81 -12.44 -3.93
N SER A 45 0.45 -12.87 -4.11
CA SER A 45 1.55 -12.50 -3.21
C SER A 45 1.77 -10.99 -3.20
N SER A 46 1.77 -10.33 -4.35
CA SER A 46 1.88 -8.87 -4.45
C SER A 46 0.72 -8.15 -3.77
N LEU A 47 -0.52 -8.60 -3.97
CA LEU A 47 -1.72 -8.03 -3.32
C LEU A 47 -1.79 -8.31 -1.81
N ILE A 48 -0.91 -9.15 -1.26
CA ILE A 48 -0.77 -9.33 0.20
C ILE A 48 0.40 -8.47 0.70
N ILE A 49 1.57 -8.62 0.09
CA ILE A 49 2.82 -7.99 0.55
C ILE A 49 2.73 -6.46 0.46
N PHE A 50 2.34 -5.91 -0.69
CA PHE A 50 2.33 -4.45 -0.87
C PHE A 50 1.28 -3.75 0.00
N PRO A 51 0.05 -4.28 0.19
CA PRO A 51 -0.87 -3.74 1.19
C PRO A 51 -0.35 -3.81 2.63
N LEU A 52 0.32 -4.90 3.03
CA LEU A 52 0.93 -4.99 4.37
C LEU A 52 2.01 -3.92 4.58
N VAL A 53 2.89 -3.73 3.61
CA VAL A 53 3.87 -2.62 3.62
C VAL A 53 3.17 -1.27 3.56
N GLY A 54 2.07 -1.18 2.83
CA GLY A 54 1.20 -0.02 2.75
C GLY A 54 0.66 0.40 4.12
N ILE A 55 0.34 -0.53 5.03
CA ILE A 55 -0.06 -0.19 6.41
C ILE A 55 1.06 0.56 7.13
N LEU A 56 2.29 0.06 7.06
CA LEU A 56 3.46 0.71 7.66
C LEU A 56 3.68 2.10 7.04
N PHE A 57 3.58 2.20 5.71
CA PHE A 57 3.69 3.47 5.01
C PHE A 57 2.60 4.49 5.44
N GLY A 58 1.35 4.05 5.53
CA GLY A 58 0.24 4.86 6.03
C GLY A 58 0.46 5.35 7.46
N TYR A 59 1.01 4.49 8.33
CA TYR A 59 1.39 4.83 9.70
C TYR A 59 2.49 5.91 9.74
N PHE A 60 3.56 5.73 8.95
CA PHE A 60 4.64 6.72 8.85
C PHE A 60 4.15 8.07 8.32
N MET A 61 3.29 8.07 7.29
CA MET A 61 2.69 9.30 6.76
C MET A 61 1.85 10.03 7.80
N TRP A 62 1.03 9.30 8.57
CA TRP A 62 0.26 9.90 9.67
C TRP A 62 1.19 10.54 10.70
N HIS A 63 2.22 9.82 11.14
CA HIS A 63 3.15 10.35 12.12
C HIS A 63 3.92 11.57 11.61
N SER A 64 4.37 11.56 10.34
CA SER A 64 5.04 12.69 9.71
C SER A 64 4.14 13.94 9.63
N LYS A 65 2.85 13.74 9.28
CA LYS A 65 1.87 14.83 9.20
C LYS A 65 1.56 15.45 10.57
N HIS A 66 1.57 14.64 11.63
CA HIS A 66 1.33 15.10 13.01
C HIS A 66 2.59 15.59 13.74
N LYS A 67 3.79 15.30 13.24
CA LYS A 67 5.07 15.83 13.77
C LYS A 67 5.34 17.27 13.35
N LYS A 68 4.56 17.82 12.40
CA LYS A 68 4.74 19.17 11.85
C LYS A 68 3.82 20.23 12.46
N ASN A 69 3.12 19.91 13.56
CA ASN A 69 2.37 20.86 14.38
C ASN A 69 2.92 20.85 15.81
#